data_AF-A0A1L9QX41-F1
#
_entry.id   AF-A0A1L9QX41-F1
#
_cell.length_a   1.000
_cell.length_b   1.000
_cell.length_c   1.000
_cell.angle_alpha   90.00
_cell.angle_beta   90.00
_cell.angle_gamma   90.00
#
_symmetry.space_group_name_H-M   'P 1'
#
loop_
_entity.id
_entity.type
_entity.pdbx_description
1 polymer ?
#
loop_
_entity_poly.entity_id
_entity_poly.type
_entity_poly.pdbx_seq_one_letter_code
_entity_poly.pdbx_strand_id
1 'polypeptide(L)'
;MLTDIFPFSFSLNTTAIAGTTLWSLGLYLGFSPISDWIMLQLTRWFNFAERSLYTSVEEFERTRASREAQNAFYASLFSIIPFLIVGGLFNWAVEATLGNSWAISMGLLACVACGVYELGRRDTQ
;
A
#
# COMPACT_ATOMS: atom_id res chain seq x y z
N MET A 1 -0.68 18.38 -20.82
CA MET A 1 0.09 19.63 -20.62
C MET A 1 0.84 19.66 -19.28
N LEU A 2 1.27 18.51 -18.73
CA LEU A 2 2.13 18.40 -17.53
C LEU A 2 3.53 17.83 -17.88
N THR A 3 3.84 17.74 -19.17
CA THR A 3 5.02 17.07 -19.73
C THR A 3 6.28 17.94 -19.77
N ASP A 4 6.18 19.24 -19.47
CA ASP A 4 7.28 20.20 -19.65
C ASP A 4 8.06 20.55 -18.37
N ILE A 5 7.72 19.95 -17.22
CA ILE A 5 8.34 20.29 -15.92
C ILE A 5 9.43 19.29 -15.52
N PHE A 6 9.48 18.09 -16.12
CA PHE A 6 10.46 17.06 -15.77
C PHE A 6 11.23 16.58 -17.00
N PRO A 7 12.56 16.34 -16.92
CA PRO A 7 13.38 15.81 -18.01
C PRO A 7 13.10 14.31 -18.31
N PHE A 8 11.99 13.78 -17.81
CA PHE A 8 11.58 12.39 -17.91
C PHE A 8 10.12 12.35 -18.40
N SER A 9 9.87 11.69 -19.53
CA SER A 9 8.51 11.44 -20.00
C SER A 9 7.93 10.22 -19.27
N PHE A 10 7.13 10.44 -18.23
CA PHE A 10 6.30 9.36 -17.67
C PHE A 10 5.13 9.11 -18.61
N SER A 11 5.28 8.18 -19.54
CA SER A 11 4.13 7.62 -20.26
C SER A 11 3.37 6.72 -19.28
N LEU A 12 2.39 7.28 -18.57
CA LEU A 12 1.41 6.50 -17.80
C LEU A 12 0.58 5.68 -18.80
N ASN A 13 1.12 4.52 -19.17
CA ASN A 13 0.44 3.54 -19.99
C ASN A 13 -0.36 2.60 -19.08
N THR A 14 -1.53 2.15 -19.53
CA THR A 14 -2.36 1.15 -18.86
C THR A 14 -1.55 -0.09 -18.44
N THR A 15 -0.54 -0.48 -19.23
CA THR A 15 0.37 -1.59 -18.91
C THR A 15 1.18 -1.33 -17.64
N ALA A 16 1.72 -0.12 -17.46
CA ALA A 16 2.49 0.27 -16.29
C ALA A 16 1.62 0.30 -15.03
N ILE A 17 0.36 0.74 -15.15
CA ILE A 17 -0.61 0.72 -14.05
C ILE A 17 -0.93 -0.72 -13.66
N ALA A 18 -1.22 -1.59 -14.64
CA ALA A 18 -1.50 -3.00 -14.40
C ALA A 18 -0.33 -3.72 -13.73
N GLY A 19 0.88 -3.56 -14.27
CA GLY A 19 2.10 -4.18 -13.72
C GLY A 19 2.44 -3.67 -12.32
N THR A 20 2.35 -2.36 -12.09
CA THR A 20 2.51 -1.76 -10.75
C THR A 20 1.50 -2.34 -9.77
N THR A 21 0.24 -2.49 -10.16
CA THR A 21 -0.81 -3.04 -9.30
C THR A 21 -0.53 -4.50 -8.92
N LEU A 22 -0.06 -5.31 -9.88
CA LEU A 22 0.33 -6.70 -9.62
C LEU A 22 1.50 -6.78 -8.65
N TRP A 23 2.57 -6.01 -8.87
CA TRP A 23 3.70 -5.98 -7.94
C TRP A 23 3.29 -5.50 -6.55
N SER A 24 2.47 -4.45 -6.47
CA SER A 24 1.99 -3.92 -5.19
C SER A 24 1.16 -4.93 -4.43
N LEU A 25 0.26 -5.63 -5.11
CA LEU A 25 -0.56 -6.69 -4.51
C LEU A 25 0.30 -7.87 -4.05
N GLY A 26 1.23 -8.33 -4.89
CA GLY A 26 2.16 -9.39 -4.54
C GLY A 26 2.97 -9.06 -3.29
N LEU A 27 3.54 -7.86 -3.22
CA LEU A 27 4.28 -7.39 -2.04
C LEU A 27 3.39 -7.25 -0.81
N TYR A 28 2.17 -6.73 -0.96
CA TYR A 28 1.22 -6.60 0.15
C TYR A 28 0.88 -7.96 0.77
N LEU A 29 0.67 -8.98 -0.07
CA LEU A 29 0.40 -10.35 0.38
C LEU A 29 1.65 -11.02 0.97
N GLY A 30 2.79 -10.91 0.29
CA GLY A 30 4.03 -11.60 0.69
C GLY A 30 4.64 -11.05 1.97
N PHE A 31 4.39 -9.77 2.26
CA PHE A 31 4.90 -9.08 3.45
C PHE A 31 3.76 -8.70 4.43
N SER A 32 2.77 -9.58 4.62
CA SER A 32 1.64 -9.32 5.53
C SER A 32 2.05 -8.84 6.94
N PRO A 33 3.10 -9.38 7.61
CA PRO A 33 3.54 -8.84 8.92
C PRO A 33 3.97 -7.37 8.86
N ILE A 34 4.56 -6.95 7.74
CA ILE A 34 4.94 -5.55 7.51
C ILE A 34 3.69 -4.72 7.27
N SER A 35 2.73 -5.21 6.48
CA SER A 35 1.46 -4.54 6.26
C SER A 35 0.70 -4.28 7.57
N ASP A 36 0.60 -5.30 8.43
CA ASP A 36 -0.04 -5.19 9.74
C ASP A 36 0.69 -4.19 10.64
N TRP A 37 2.02 -4.21 10.63
CA TRP A 37 2.83 -3.26 11.38
C TRP A 37 2.63 -1.82 10.89
N ILE A 38 2.63 -1.58 9.58
CA ILE A 38 2.36 -0.26 8.97
C ILE A 38 0.97 0.23 9.38
N MET A 39 -0.05 -0.62 9.23
CA MET A 39 -1.43 -0.29 9.62
C MET A 39 -1.53 0.08 11.10
N LEU A 40 -0.84 -0.65 11.98
CA LEU A 40 -0.78 -0.33 13.41
C LEU A 40 -0.12 1.02 13.68
N GLN A 41 1.00 1.33 13.02
CA GLN A 41 1.67 2.62 13.18
C GLN A 41 0.79 3.78 12.68
N LEU A 42 0.15 3.62 11.51
CA LEU A 42 -0.79 4.61 10.98
C LEU A 42 -1.98 4.81 11.91
N THR A 43 -2.55 3.73 12.46
CA THR A 43 -3.65 3.81 13.44
C THR A 43 -3.23 4.60 14.69
N ARG A 44 -2.04 4.31 15.23
CA ARG A 44 -1.50 5.04 16.39
C ARG A 44 -1.28 6.51 16.08
N TRP A 45 -0.72 6.81 14.91
CA TRP A 45 -0.47 8.17 14.48
C TRP A 45 -1.77 8.95 14.26
N PHE A 46 -2.77 8.37 13.58
CA PHE A 46 -4.07 9.00 13.40
C PHE A 46 -4.79 9.23 14.72
N ASN A 47 -4.76 8.27 15.65
CA ASN A 47 -5.35 8.46 16.98
C ASN A 47 -4.64 9.56 17.79
N PHE A 48 -3.30 9.66 17.66
CA PHE A 48 -2.53 10.73 18.26
C PHE A 48 -2.88 12.11 17.64
N ALA A 49 -2.93 12.19 16.31
CA ALA A 49 -3.27 13.40 15.59
C ALA A 49 -4.71 13.85 15.92
N GLU A 50 -5.66 12.94 15.94
CA GLU A 50 -7.06 13.20 16.30
C GLU A 50 -7.15 13.77 17.72
N ARG A 51 -6.47 13.17 18.70
CA ARG A 51 -6.44 13.68 20.08
C ARG A 51 -5.91 15.11 20.20
N SER A 52 -4.98 15.51 19.33
CA SER A 52 -4.42 16.87 19.35
C SER A 52 -5.42 17.96 18.93
N LEU A 53 -6.54 17.57 18.30
CA LEU A 53 -7.59 18.49 17.84
C LEU A 53 -8.62 18.82 18.93
N TYR A 54 -8.66 18.08 20.04
CA TYR A 54 -9.64 18.29 21.10
C TYR A 54 -9.06 19.14 22.23
N THR A 55 -9.77 20.21 22.59
CA THR A 55 -9.44 21.08 23.72
C THR A 55 -9.98 20.57 25.06
N SER A 56 -11.01 19.70 25.06
CA SER A 56 -11.59 19.13 26.27
C SER A 56 -11.64 17.60 26.23
N VAL A 57 -11.41 16.96 27.39
CA VAL A 57 -11.39 15.50 27.52
C VAL A 57 -12.80 14.90 27.36
N GLU A 58 -13.83 15.60 27.83
CA GLU A 58 -15.22 15.14 27.74
C GLU A 58 -15.74 15.13 26.30
N GLU A 59 -15.34 16.10 25.47
CA GLU A 59 -15.70 16.11 24.06
C GLU A 59 -15.04 14.94 23.31
N PHE A 60 -13.76 14.66 23.61
CA PHE A 60 -13.03 13.53 23.05
C PHE A 60 -13.67 12.20 23.41
N GLU A 61 -13.95 11.95 24.70
CA GLU A 61 -14.53 10.67 25.15
C GLU A 61 -15.92 10.43 24.55
N ARG A 62 -16.71 11.48 24.30
CA ARG A 62 -18.02 11.36 23.65
C ARG A 62 -17.92 10.82 22.21
N THR A 63 -16.88 11.20 21.46
CA THR A 63 -16.72 10.82 20.04
C THR A 63 -15.68 9.73 19.81
N ARG A 64 -14.96 9.32 20.85
CA ARG A 64 -13.78 8.46 20.79
C ARG A 64 -13.98 7.19 19.97
N ALA A 65 -15.00 6.39 20.31
CA ALA A 65 -15.22 5.09 19.67
C ALA A 65 -15.46 5.22 18.14
N SER A 66 -16.21 6.25 17.72
CA SER A 66 -16.46 6.49 16.28
C SER A 66 -15.20 6.95 15.55
N ARG A 67 -14.39 7.80 16.18
CA ARG A 67 -13.16 8.33 15.60
C ARG A 67 -12.06 7.27 15.52
N GLU A 68 -11.86 6.47 16.56
CA GLU A 68 -10.90 5.36 16.55
C GLU A 68 -11.25 4.35 15.44
N ALA A 69 -12.53 4.05 15.23
CA ALA A 69 -12.97 3.19 14.13
C ALA A 69 -12.69 3.81 12.73
N GLN A 70 -12.97 5.10 12.55
CA GLN A 70 -12.64 5.82 11.31
C GLN A 70 -11.13 5.83 11.05
N ASN A 71 -10.33 6.09 12.09
CA ASN A 71 -8.88 6.12 12.00
C ASN A 71 -8.30 4.74 11.65
N ALA A 72 -8.84 3.66 12.22
CA ALA A 72 -8.45 2.30 11.85
C ALA A 72 -8.78 1.99 10.38
N PHE A 73 -9.94 2.44 9.88
CA PHE A 73 -10.32 2.30 8.48
C PHE A 73 -9.39 3.11 7.55
N TYR A 74 -9.08 4.36 7.88
CA TYR A 74 -8.12 5.13 7.10
C TYR A 74 -6.72 4.49 7.17
N ALA A 75 -6.30 3.97 8.31
CA ALA A 75 -5.00 3.32 8.44
C ALA A 75 -4.86 2.11 7.52
N SER A 76 -5.92 1.31 7.35
CA SER A 76 -5.90 0.18 6.42
C SER A 76 -5.89 0.60 4.95
N LEU A 77 -6.49 1.74 4.60
CA LEU A 77 -6.42 2.27 3.23
C LEU A 77 -5.04 2.87 2.93
N PHE A 78 -4.50 3.66 3.85
CA PHE A 78 -3.21 4.32 3.69
C PHE A 78 -2.03 3.36 3.79
N SER A 79 -2.20 2.20 4.45
CA SER A 79 -1.16 1.16 4.51
C SER A 79 -0.81 0.56 3.14
N ILE A 80 -1.68 0.72 2.13
CA ILE A 80 -1.45 0.27 0.76
C ILE A 80 -0.41 1.15 0.04
N ILE A 81 -0.29 2.44 0.41
CA ILE A 81 0.53 3.43 -0.30
C ILE A 81 2.02 3.03 -0.38
N PRO A 82 2.68 2.59 0.71
CA PRO A 82 4.06 2.10 0.63
C PRO A 82 4.24 0.98 -0.39
N PHE A 83 3.27 0.05 -0.48
CA PHE A 83 3.32 -1.04 -1.44
C PHE A 83 3.10 -0.56 -2.87
N LEU A 84 2.27 0.47 -3.11
CA LEU A 84 2.14 1.10 -4.42
C LEU A 84 3.44 1.76 -4.88
N ILE A 85 4.14 2.43 -3.97
CA ILE A 85 5.43 3.07 -4.27
C ILE A 85 6.46 1.98 -4.62
N VAL A 86 6.64 1.00 -3.75
CA VAL A 86 7.63 -0.07 -3.94
C VAL A 86 7.27 -0.94 -5.15
N GLY A 87 6.00 -1.30 -5.32
CA GLY A 87 5.52 -2.06 -6.47
C GLY A 87 5.72 -1.33 -7.80
N GLY A 88 5.53 -0.01 -7.82
CA GLY A 88 5.84 0.83 -8.97
C GLY A 88 7.33 0.84 -9.31
N LEU A 89 8.19 0.91 -8.29
CA LEU A 89 9.65 0.81 -8.45
C LEU A 89 10.06 -0.56 -9.01
N PHE A 90 9.48 -1.66 -8.53
CA PHE A 90 9.75 -3.01 -9.06
C PHE A 90 9.28 -3.14 -10.51
N ASN A 91 8.06 -2.69 -10.83
CA ASN A 91 7.57 -2.71 -12.20
C ASN A 91 8.50 -1.92 -13.13
N TRP A 92 8.86 -0.69 -12.74
CA TRP A 92 9.76 0.15 -13.51
C TRP A 92 11.15 -0.49 -13.69
N ALA A 93 11.72 -1.08 -12.65
CA ALA A 93 13.03 -1.74 -12.71
C ALA A 93 13.01 -2.96 -13.65
N VAL A 94 11.97 -3.78 -13.60
CA VAL A 94 11.82 -4.95 -14.49
C VAL A 94 11.56 -4.50 -15.93
N GLU A 95 10.72 -3.48 -16.13
CA GLU A 95 10.46 -2.93 -17.45
C GLU A 95 11.73 -2.34 -18.09
N ALA A 96 12.54 -1.62 -17.31
CA ALA A 96 13.80 -1.03 -17.77
C ALA A 96 14.88 -2.07 -18.12
N THR A 97 14.87 -3.24 -17.47
CA THR A 97 15.90 -4.28 -17.64
C THR A 97 15.50 -5.37 -18.62
N LEU A 98 14.26 -5.84 -18.55
CA LEU A 98 13.75 -7.02 -19.26
C LEU A 98 12.62 -6.68 -20.25
N GLY A 99 12.04 -5.48 -20.16
CA GLY A 99 10.97 -5.03 -21.04
C GLY A 99 9.56 -5.23 -20.48
N ASN A 100 8.58 -4.63 -21.18
CA ASN A 100 7.20 -4.50 -20.73
C ASN A 100 6.49 -5.83 -20.41
N SER A 101 6.61 -6.84 -21.28
CA SER A 101 5.93 -8.13 -21.09
C SER A 101 6.46 -8.92 -19.88
N TRP A 102 7.73 -8.72 -19.52
CA TRP A 102 8.34 -9.34 -18.36
C TRP A 102 7.83 -8.73 -17.06
N ALA A 103 7.67 -7.41 -17.01
CA ALA A 103 7.19 -6.71 -15.82
C ALA A 103 5.81 -7.23 -15.37
N ILE A 104 4.88 -7.42 -16.31
CA ILE A 104 3.54 -7.96 -16.05
C ILE A 104 3.61 -9.44 -15.64
N SER A 105 4.34 -10.27 -16.40
CA SER A 105 4.44 -11.71 -16.15
C SER A 105 5.06 -12.01 -14.78
N MET A 106 6.12 -11.29 -14.42
CA MET A 106 6.79 -11.43 -13.12
C MET A 106 5.91 -10.92 -11.98
N GLY A 107 5.15 -9.84 -12.18
CA GLY A 107 4.17 -9.36 -11.20
C GLY A 107 3.06 -10.39 -10.95
N LEU A 108 2.56 -11.04 -12.01
CA LEU A 108 1.60 -12.15 -11.91
C LEU A 108 2.16 -13.32 -11.10
N LEU A 109 3.40 -13.74 -11.39
CA LEU A 109 4.07 -14.80 -10.62
C LEU A 109 4.26 -14.41 -9.15
N ALA A 110 4.61 -13.15 -8.89
CA ALA A 110 4.74 -12.63 -7.53
C ALA A 110 3.39 -12.70 -6.78
N CYS A 111 2.28 -12.31 -7.41
CA CYS A 111 0.93 -12.46 -6.84
C CYS A 111 0.59 -13.90 -6.51
N VAL A 112 0.85 -14.84 -7.43
CA VAL A 112 0.57 -16.26 -7.21
C VAL A 112 1.41 -16.80 -6.06
N ALA A 113 2.73 -16.59 -6.08
CA ALA A 113 3.62 -17.08 -5.04
C ALA A 113 3.29 -16.50 -3.65
N CYS A 114 3.10 -15.18 -3.58
CA CYS A 114 2.79 -14.50 -2.33
C CYS A 114 1.38 -14.83 -1.82
N GLY A 115 0.42 -15.01 -2.72
CA GLY A 115 -0.93 -15.45 -2.35
C GLY A 115 -0.94 -16.85 -1.76
N VAL A 116 -0.20 -17.80 -2.36
CA VAL A 116 -0.03 -19.15 -1.80
C VAL A 116 0.67 -19.11 -0.45
N TYR A 117 1.75 -18.33 -0.32
CA TYR A 117 2.45 -18.14 0.94
C TYR A 117 1.52 -17.60 2.05
N GLU A 118 0.76 -16.55 1.75
CA GLU A 118 -0.14 -15.93 2.73
C GLU A 118 -1.26 -16.88 3.15
N LEU A 119 -1.82 -17.67 2.23
CA LEU A 119 -2.79 -18.72 2.58
C LEU A 119 -2.17 -19.77 3.51
N GLY A 120 -0.96 -20.24 3.22
CA GLY A 120 -0.25 -21.20 4.08
C GLY A 120 0.09 -20.63 5.46
N ARG A 121 0.49 -19.35 5.52
CA ARG A 121 0.75 -18.66 6.79
C ARG A 121 -0.50 -18.58 7.67
N ARG A 122 -1.66 -18.29 7.07
CA ARG A 122 -2.94 -18.22 7.78
C ARG A 122 -3.43 -19.56 8.32
N ASP A 123 -3.15 -20.66 7.62
CA ASP A 123 -3.51 -22.01 8.08
C ASP A 123 -2.71 -22.44 9.32
N THR A 124 -1.52 -21.87 9.51
CA THR A 124 -0.65 -22.18 10.66
C THR A 124 -0.95 -21.33 11.91
N GLN A 125 -1.81 -20.29 11.80
CA GLN A 125 -2.20 -19.40 12.90
C GLN A 125 -3.51 -19.83 13.56
#